data_AF-A0A0F9FGI0-F1
#
_entry.id   AF-A0A0F9FGI0-F1
#
_cell.length_a   1.000
_cell.length_b   1.000
_cell.length_c   1.000
_cell.angle_alpha   90.00
_cell.angle_beta   90.00
_cell.angle_gamma   90.00
#
_symmetry.space_group_name_H-M   'P 1'
#
loop_
_entity.id
_entity.type
_entity.pdbx_description
1 polymer ?
#
loop_
_entity_poly.entity_id
_entity_poly.type
_entity_poly.pdbx_seq_one_letter_code
_entity_poly.pdbx_strand_id
1 'polypeptide(L)'
;MVFIVLYLVGGLLFVNGLLLLGVATNMPGIAAFNFIGGVLITVMALYIAAKDLYSAFGETVSNVVGASCLTFAIAYLMIGLEAMNIVRAEAAGDFTTLGWYALPMAICIFSLGLGWFQILGKKMPKVPQFGILWLSWGVAFFLFFLKFALNAPVGKFTGIYIIIIGIITCSYPALAHFQAGKTGQW
;
A
#
# COMPACT_ATOMS: atom_id res chain seq x y z
N MET A 1 8.49 -8.40 -11.06
CA MET A 1 8.84 -8.07 -9.65
C MET A 1 7.72 -7.35 -8.92
N VAL A 2 7.05 -6.35 -9.52
CA VAL A 2 5.94 -5.63 -8.87
C VAL A 2 4.77 -6.53 -8.41
N PHE A 3 4.48 -7.63 -9.11
CA PHE A 3 3.41 -8.56 -8.68
C PHE A 3 3.75 -9.32 -7.39
N ILE A 4 5.04 -9.53 -7.08
CA ILE A 4 5.47 -10.07 -5.78
C ILE A 4 5.22 -9.03 -4.68
N VAL A 5 5.52 -7.76 -4.95
CA VAL A 5 5.18 -6.64 -4.06
C VAL A 5 3.68 -6.60 -3.80
N LEU A 6 2.84 -6.65 -4.85
CA LEU A 6 1.39 -6.66 -4.71
C LEU A 6 0.90 -7.86 -3.89
N TYR A 7 1.43 -9.05 -4.11
CA TYR A 7 1.08 -10.22 -3.31
C TYR A 7 1.37 -10.00 -1.81
N LEU A 8 2.54 -9.47 -1.47
CA LEU A 8 2.91 -9.13 -0.09
C LEU A 8 2.02 -8.04 0.50
N VAL A 9 1.77 -6.97 -0.26
CA VAL A 9 0.87 -5.87 0.14
C VAL A 9 -0.54 -6.39 0.42
N GLY A 10 -1.05 -7.32 -0.38
CA GLY A 10 -2.36 -7.94 -0.16
C GLY A 10 -2.47 -8.60 1.21
N GLY A 11 -1.44 -9.37 1.59
CA GLY A 11 -1.35 -9.95 2.93
C GLY A 11 -1.23 -8.89 4.04
N LEU A 12 -0.41 -7.86 3.84
CA LEU A 12 -0.23 -6.76 4.80
C LEU A 12 -1.53 -5.98 5.04
N LEU A 13 -2.25 -5.62 3.98
CA LEU A 13 -3.54 -4.93 4.09
C LEU A 13 -4.59 -5.79 4.79
N PHE A 14 -4.59 -7.10 4.52
CA PHE A 14 -5.49 -8.03 5.18
C PHE A 14 -5.25 -8.08 6.70
N VAL A 15 -4.00 -8.31 7.12
CA VAL A 15 -3.65 -8.39 8.55
C VAL A 15 -3.87 -7.04 9.26
N ASN A 16 -3.47 -5.93 8.64
CA ASN A 16 -3.68 -4.60 9.22
C ASN A 16 -5.17 -4.22 9.28
N GLY A 17 -5.98 -4.69 8.34
CA GLY A 17 -7.43 -4.52 8.42
C GLY A 17 -8.04 -5.29 9.58
N LEU A 18 -7.58 -6.53 9.83
CA LEU A 18 -8.00 -7.30 11.00
C LEU A 18 -7.55 -6.67 12.32
N LEU A 19 -6.38 -6.02 12.35
CA LEU A 19 -5.95 -5.20 13.49
C LEU A 19 -6.94 -4.05 13.74
N LEU A 20 -7.28 -3.27 12.70
CA LEU A 20 -8.23 -2.15 12.82
C LEU A 20 -9.65 -2.59 13.23
N LEU A 21 -10.00 -3.84 12.93
CA LEU A 21 -11.24 -4.46 13.37
C LEU A 21 -11.19 -5.04 14.80
N GLY A 22 -10.02 -5.07 15.42
CA GLY A 22 -9.81 -5.68 16.74
C GLY A 22 -9.79 -7.22 16.73
N VAL A 23 -9.66 -7.83 15.55
CA VAL A 23 -9.62 -9.30 15.38
C VAL A 23 -8.20 -9.84 15.53
N ALA A 24 -7.22 -9.21 14.87
CA ALA A 24 -5.81 -9.56 15.03
C ALA A 24 -5.25 -8.82 16.25
N THR A 25 -5.00 -9.55 17.34
CA THR A 25 -4.58 -8.97 18.63
C THR A 25 -3.13 -9.27 19.00
N ASN A 26 -2.43 -10.14 18.26
CA ASN A 26 -1.02 -10.46 18.47
C ASN A 26 -0.11 -9.32 17.98
N MET A 27 0.07 -8.29 18.81
CA MET A 27 0.90 -7.12 18.50
C MET A 27 2.34 -7.46 18.10
N PRO A 28 3.07 -8.38 18.76
CA PRO A 28 4.39 -8.81 18.30
C PRO A 28 4.38 -9.38 16.87
N GLY A 29 3.38 -10.21 16.54
CA GLY A 29 3.25 -10.78 15.20
C GLY A 29 2.95 -9.70 14.14
N ILE A 30 2.08 -8.74 14.47
CA ILE A 30 1.75 -7.60 13.61
C ILE A 30 2.98 -6.73 13.36
N ALA A 31 3.75 -6.44 14.41
CA ALA A 31 4.96 -5.64 14.33
C ALA A 31 5.99 -6.28 13.40
N ALA A 32 6.27 -7.57 13.62
CA ALA A 32 7.19 -8.34 12.79
C ALA A 32 6.73 -8.43 11.33
N PHE A 33 5.44 -8.69 11.09
CA PHE A 33 4.91 -8.84 9.74
C PHE A 33 5.01 -7.55 8.93
N ASN A 34 4.66 -6.41 9.54
CA ASN A 34 4.79 -5.10 8.91
C ASN A 34 6.25 -4.70 8.68
N PHE A 35 7.13 -4.99 9.64
CA PHE A 35 8.56 -4.71 9.50
C PHE A 35 9.18 -5.51 8.35
N ILE A 36 8.99 -6.84 8.34
CA ILE A 36 9.50 -7.72 7.29
C ILE A 36 8.95 -7.30 5.92
N GLY A 37 7.63 -7.07 5.84
CA GLY A 37 6.99 -6.62 4.62
C GLY A 37 7.56 -5.29 4.11
N GLY A 38 7.69 -4.30 5.00
CA GLY A 38 8.28 -3.01 4.67
C GLY A 38 9.74 -3.11 4.17
N VAL A 39 10.58 -3.93 4.80
CA VAL A 39 11.96 -4.17 4.36
C VAL A 39 12.00 -4.83 2.99
N LEU A 40 11.23 -5.89 2.77
CA LEU A 40 11.19 -6.60 1.48
C LEU A 40 10.72 -5.69 0.34
N ILE A 41 9.68 -4.88 0.57
CA ILE A 41 9.18 -3.91 -0.41
C ILE A 41 10.25 -2.85 -0.69
N THR A 42 10.95 -2.35 0.33
CA THR A 42 12.06 -1.40 0.16
C THR A 42 13.16 -1.96 -0.73
N VAL A 43 13.64 -3.18 -0.45
CA VAL A 43 14.68 -3.84 -1.24
C VAL A 43 14.23 -4.01 -2.70
N MET A 44 13.01 -4.48 -2.92
CA MET A 44 12.47 -4.62 -4.28
C MET A 44 12.33 -3.28 -5.00
N ALA A 45 11.90 -2.23 -4.30
CA ALA A 45 11.75 -0.89 -4.89
C ALA A 45 13.09 -0.33 -5.36
N LEU A 46 14.12 -0.41 -4.51
CA LEU A 46 15.49 0.02 -4.84
C LEU A 46 16.07 -0.81 -5.99
N TYR A 47 15.81 -2.13 -6.00
CA TYR A 47 16.23 -3.00 -7.10
C TYR A 47 15.55 -2.65 -8.43
N ILE A 48 14.23 -2.39 -8.41
CA ILE A 48 13.46 -1.96 -9.60
C ILE A 48 14.05 -0.68 -10.20
N ALA A 49 14.32 0.33 -9.36
CA ALA A 49 14.88 1.60 -9.80
C ALA A 49 16.33 1.44 -10.29
N ALA A 50 17.19 0.76 -9.52
CA ALA A 50 18.61 0.63 -9.83
C ALA A 50 18.89 -0.22 -11.09
N LYS A 51 18.02 -1.17 -11.42
CA LYS A 51 18.14 -2.02 -12.62
C LYS A 51 17.29 -1.55 -13.79
N ASP A 52 16.56 -0.44 -13.62
CA ASP A 52 15.67 0.12 -14.64
C ASP A 52 14.77 -0.94 -15.30
N LEU A 53 14.12 -1.77 -14.47
CA LEU A 53 13.41 -2.97 -14.92
C LEU A 53 12.19 -2.70 -15.81
N TYR A 54 11.73 -1.45 -15.87
CA TYR A 54 10.60 -1.01 -16.66
C TYR A 54 10.98 0.00 -17.75
N SER A 55 12.26 0.08 -18.12
CA SER A 55 12.77 0.95 -19.20
C SER A 55 12.01 0.81 -20.53
N ALA A 56 11.55 -0.40 -20.85
CA ALA A 56 10.74 -0.68 -22.04
C ALA A 56 9.40 0.09 -22.07
N PHE A 57 8.93 0.59 -20.93
CA PHE A 57 7.70 1.39 -20.81
C PHE A 57 7.96 2.90 -20.73
N GLY A 58 9.23 3.32 -20.67
CA GLY A 58 9.66 4.72 -20.65
C GLY A 58 10.77 5.00 -19.63
N GLU A 59 11.57 6.04 -19.91
CA GLU A 59 12.81 6.39 -19.17
C GLU A 59 12.62 6.62 -17.67
N THR A 60 11.43 7.03 -17.24
CA THR A 60 11.15 7.33 -15.82
C THR A 60 10.27 6.29 -15.14
N VAL A 61 9.81 5.26 -15.85
CA VAL A 61 8.79 4.34 -15.33
C VAL A 61 9.31 3.53 -14.15
N SER A 62 10.55 3.04 -14.20
CA SER A 62 11.16 2.31 -13.10
C SER A 62 11.24 3.15 -11.83
N ASN A 63 11.55 4.45 -11.95
CA ASN A 63 11.58 5.39 -10.83
C ASN A 63 10.17 5.62 -10.26
N VAL A 64 9.15 5.74 -11.10
CA VAL A 64 7.77 5.90 -10.65
C VAL A 64 7.29 4.66 -9.89
N VAL A 65 7.59 3.46 -10.40
CA VAL A 65 7.25 2.19 -9.72
C VAL A 65 8.03 2.05 -8.42
N GLY A 66 9.33 2.35 -8.41
CA GLY A 66 10.16 2.31 -7.20
C GLY A 66 9.66 3.29 -6.12
N ALA A 67 9.42 4.55 -6.48
CA ALA A 67 8.89 5.56 -5.58
C ALA A 67 7.52 5.15 -5.00
N SER A 68 6.65 4.61 -5.85
CA SER A 68 5.36 4.05 -5.44
C SER A 68 5.50 2.93 -4.42
N CYS A 69 6.39 1.96 -4.66
CA CYS A 69 6.66 0.89 -3.71
C CYS A 69 7.21 1.43 -2.37
N LEU A 70 8.11 2.42 -2.42
CA LEU A 70 8.65 3.07 -1.23
C LEU A 70 7.57 3.78 -0.41
N THR A 71 6.58 4.39 -1.05
CA THR A 71 5.44 5.01 -0.35
C THR A 71 4.73 4.01 0.58
N PHE A 72 4.50 2.79 0.10
CA PHE A 72 3.86 1.75 0.91
C PHE A 72 4.83 1.12 1.90
N ALA A 73 6.09 0.88 1.50
CA ALA A 73 7.11 0.34 2.37
C ALA A 73 7.30 1.19 3.64
N ILE A 74 7.37 2.52 3.48
CA ILE A 74 7.50 3.45 4.59
C ILE A 74 6.30 3.33 5.53
N ALA A 75 5.07 3.33 5.00
CA ALA A 75 3.86 3.15 5.81
C ALA A 75 3.91 1.87 6.65
N TYR A 76 4.30 0.73 6.06
CA TYR A 76 4.41 -0.53 6.78
C TYR A 76 5.55 -0.53 7.80
N LEU A 77 6.72 0.04 7.48
CA LEU A 77 7.81 0.17 8.44
C LEU A 77 7.40 1.03 9.63
N MET A 78 6.67 2.12 9.41
CA MET A 78 6.14 2.96 10.50
C MET A 78 5.16 2.18 11.39
N ILE A 79 4.25 1.38 10.79
CA ILE A 79 3.36 0.50 11.56
C ILE A 79 4.18 -0.51 12.37
N GLY A 80 5.17 -1.15 11.75
CA GLY A 80 6.01 -2.17 12.38
C GLY A 80 6.80 -1.62 13.55
N LEU A 81 7.48 -0.48 13.36
CA LEU A 81 8.28 0.18 14.40
C LEU A 81 7.41 0.66 15.56
N GLU A 82 6.26 1.26 15.27
CA GLU A 82 5.37 1.73 16.34
C GLU A 82 4.75 0.56 17.12
N ALA A 83 4.37 -0.51 16.43
CA ALA A 83 3.93 -1.73 17.08
C ALA A 83 5.03 -2.36 17.96
N MET A 84 6.30 -2.25 17.58
CA MET A 84 7.43 -2.69 18.42
C MET A 84 7.58 -1.84 19.69
N ASN A 85 7.41 -0.51 19.60
CA ASN A 85 7.45 0.38 20.76
C ASN A 85 6.38 0.00 21.80
N ILE A 86 5.17 -0.33 21.33
CA ILE A 86 4.07 -0.83 22.17
C ILE A 86 4.47 -2.14 22.86
N VAL A 87 5.02 -3.10 22.11
CA VAL A 87 5.43 -4.40 22.64
C VAL A 87 6.51 -4.29 23.70
N ARG A 88 7.41 -3.32 23.56
CA ARG A 88 8.50 -3.06 24.52
C ARG A 88 8.08 -2.20 25.72
N ALA A 89 6.81 -1.76 25.77
CA ALA A 89 6.31 -0.80 26.74
C ALA A 89 7.15 0.50 26.81
N GLU A 90 7.80 0.86 25.70
CA GLU A 90 8.65 2.06 25.59
C GLU A 90 7.78 3.32 25.40
N ALA A 91 6.62 3.18 24.75
CA ALA A 91 5.65 4.25 24.56
C ALA A 91 4.23 3.70 24.44
N ALA A 92 3.23 4.54 24.73
CA ALA A 92 1.87 4.30 24.28
C ALA A 92 1.84 4.43 22.76
N GLY A 93 1.21 3.47 22.07
CA GLY A 93 1.20 3.42 20.61
C GLY A 93 0.71 4.72 19.96
N ASP A 94 1.60 5.43 19.30
CA ASP A 94 1.34 6.70 18.64
C ASP A 94 1.57 6.61 17.13
N PHE A 95 0.47 6.39 16.41
CA PHE A 95 0.47 6.34 14.95
C PHE A 95 0.25 7.71 14.28
N THR A 96 0.29 8.83 15.02
CA THR A 96 -0.02 10.16 14.48
C THR A 96 0.89 10.56 13.32
N THR A 97 2.19 10.21 13.41
CA THR A 97 3.16 10.44 12.33
C THR A 97 2.77 9.70 11.05
N LEU A 98 2.26 8.46 11.16
CA LEU A 98 1.73 7.72 10.00
C LEU A 98 0.51 8.43 9.41
N GLY A 99 -0.37 8.97 10.25
CA GLY A 99 -1.51 9.76 9.79
C GLY A 99 -1.09 10.99 8.98
N TRP A 100 -0.13 11.77 9.48
CA TRP A 100 0.38 12.95 8.77
C TRP A 100 1.17 12.60 7.51
N TYR A 101 1.90 11.49 7.52
CA TYR A 101 2.52 10.93 6.32
C TYR A 101 1.48 10.57 5.25
N ALA A 102 0.33 10.05 5.68
CA ALA A 102 -0.68 9.56 4.75
C ALA A 102 -1.38 10.65 3.94
N LEU A 103 -1.52 11.87 4.47
CA LEU A 103 -2.20 12.98 3.78
C LEU A 103 -1.54 13.39 2.45
N PRO A 104 -0.25 13.81 2.40
CA PRO A 104 0.38 14.17 1.13
C PRO A 104 0.44 12.99 0.17
N MET A 105 0.63 11.76 0.68
CA MET A 105 0.64 10.56 -0.15
C MET A 105 -0.74 10.27 -0.76
N ALA A 106 -1.84 10.50 -0.03
CA ALA A 106 -3.19 10.41 -0.56
C ALA A 106 -3.38 11.34 -1.77
N ILE A 107 -2.88 12.58 -1.69
CA ILE A 107 -2.97 13.57 -2.77
C ILE A 107 -2.14 13.14 -3.99
N CYS A 108 -0.90 12.69 -3.78
CA CYS A 108 -0.03 12.21 -4.85
C CYS A 108 -0.63 10.99 -5.56
N ILE A 109 -1.10 10.01 -4.80
CA ILE A 109 -1.71 8.78 -5.32
C ILE A 109 -3.03 9.07 -6.04
N PHE A 110 -3.86 9.95 -5.47
CA PHE A 110 -5.10 10.38 -6.12
C PHE A 110 -4.81 11.05 -7.47
N SER A 111 -3.83 11.95 -7.52
CA SER A 111 -3.39 12.62 -8.75
C SER A 111 -2.85 11.63 -9.78
N LEU A 112 -2.09 10.62 -9.33
CA LEU A 112 -1.63 9.52 -10.18
C LEU A 112 -2.81 8.74 -10.76
N GLY A 113 -3.83 8.46 -9.95
CA GLY A 113 -5.08 7.84 -10.42
C GLY A 113 -5.75 8.63 -11.53
N LEU A 114 -5.89 9.95 -11.38
CA LEU A 114 -6.42 10.84 -12.42
C LEU A 114 -5.57 10.85 -13.70
N GLY A 115 -4.25 10.65 -13.58
CA GLY A 115 -3.35 10.51 -14.72
C GLY A 115 -3.67 9.30 -15.60
N TRP A 116 -4.00 8.15 -15.00
CA TRP A 116 -4.40 6.93 -15.73
C TRP A 116 -5.74 7.05 -16.47
N PHE A 117 -6.60 7.98 -16.04
CA PHE A 117 -7.80 8.36 -16.79
C PHE A 117 -7.54 9.41 -17.87
N GLN A 118 -6.30 9.94 -17.97
CA GLN A 118 -5.94 11.10 -18.77
C GLN A 118 -6.73 12.37 -18.43
N ILE A 119 -7.21 12.47 -17.19
CA ILE A 119 -7.80 13.70 -16.65
C ILE A 119 -6.68 14.69 -16.33
N LEU A 120 -5.58 14.20 -15.73
CA LEU A 120 -4.37 14.97 -15.48
C LEU A 120 -3.24 14.54 -16.41
N GLY A 121 -3.02 15.33 -17.46
CA GLY A 121 -1.99 15.06 -18.48
C GLY A 121 -2.41 14.00 -19.51
N LYS A 122 -1.63 13.90 -20.59
CA LYS A 122 -1.93 13.01 -21.74
C LYS A 122 -0.81 12.01 -22.06
N LYS A 123 0.30 12.05 -21.31
CA LYS A 123 1.47 11.19 -21.55
C LYS A 123 1.28 9.76 -21.04
N MET A 124 0.49 9.56 -19.98
CA MET A 124 0.20 8.22 -19.47
C MET A 124 -0.76 7.48 -20.42
N PRO A 125 -0.59 6.16 -20.59
CA PRO A 125 -1.55 5.35 -21.32
C PRO A 125 -2.90 5.35 -20.59
N LYS A 126 -3.98 5.39 -21.37
CA LYS A 126 -5.34 5.35 -20.81
C LYS A 126 -5.69 3.92 -20.41
N VAL A 127 -5.42 3.59 -19.14
CA VAL A 127 -5.73 2.27 -18.56
C VAL A 127 -6.57 2.50 -17.30
N PRO A 128 -7.90 2.65 -17.43
CA PRO A 128 -8.80 3.00 -16.32
C PRO A 128 -8.71 2.07 -15.11
N GLN A 129 -8.34 0.80 -15.30
CA GLN A 129 -8.17 -0.19 -14.23
C GLN A 129 -7.08 0.23 -13.24
N PHE A 130 -5.94 0.75 -13.74
CA PHE A 130 -4.90 1.32 -12.88
C PHE A 130 -5.38 2.62 -12.23
N GLY A 131 -6.18 3.42 -12.92
CA GLY A 131 -6.82 4.61 -12.34
C GLY A 131 -7.68 4.26 -11.13
N ILE A 132 -8.56 3.25 -11.24
CA ILE A 132 -9.41 2.76 -10.13
C ILE A 132 -8.55 2.24 -8.99
N LEU A 133 -7.49 1.47 -9.29
CA LEU A 133 -6.53 1.00 -8.29
C LEU A 133 -5.95 2.18 -7.50
N TRP A 134 -5.35 3.15 -8.18
CA TRP A 134 -4.71 4.28 -7.52
C TRP A 134 -5.71 5.14 -6.74
N LEU A 135 -6.90 5.40 -7.27
CA LEU A 135 -7.94 6.13 -6.54
C LEU A 135 -8.34 5.39 -5.26
N SER A 136 -8.45 4.05 -5.31
CA SER A 136 -8.80 3.24 -4.14
C SER A 136 -7.75 3.33 -3.04
N TRP A 137 -6.47 3.36 -3.43
CA TRP A 137 -5.36 3.52 -2.49
C TRP A 137 -5.27 4.96 -1.97
N GLY A 138 -5.63 5.96 -2.77
CA GLY A 138 -5.74 7.35 -2.33
C GLY A 138 -6.80 7.51 -1.24
N VAL A 139 -7.96 6.85 -1.39
CA VAL A 139 -8.99 6.77 -0.36
C VAL A 139 -8.46 6.08 0.90
N ALA A 140 -7.75 4.95 0.77
CA ALA A 140 -7.17 4.25 1.93
C ALA A 140 -6.20 5.15 2.71
N PHE A 141 -5.29 5.84 2.03
CA PHE A 141 -4.36 6.77 2.65
C PHE A 141 -5.08 7.95 3.33
N PHE A 142 -6.13 8.48 2.70
CA PHE A 142 -6.94 9.51 3.32
C PHE A 142 -7.65 9.01 4.59
N LEU A 143 -8.18 7.78 4.57
CA LEU A 143 -8.77 7.15 5.75
C LEU A 143 -7.74 6.91 6.87
N PHE A 144 -6.48 6.61 6.54
CA PHE A 144 -5.39 6.54 7.52
C PHE A 144 -5.09 7.90 8.14
N PHE A 145 -5.07 8.97 7.35
CA PHE A 145 -4.95 10.33 7.87
C PHE A 145 -6.09 10.66 8.84
N LEU A 146 -7.34 10.42 8.43
CA LEU A 146 -8.50 10.66 9.28
C LEU A 146 -8.41 9.87 10.59
N LYS A 147 -8.06 8.59 10.53
CA LYS A 147 -7.98 7.74 11.74
C LYS A 147 -6.80 8.09 12.63
N PHE A 148 -5.61 8.22 12.09
CA PHE A 148 -4.38 8.28 12.88
C PHE A 148 -3.94 9.71 13.22
N ALA A 149 -4.15 10.69 12.34
CA ALA A 149 -3.80 12.09 12.63
C ALA A 149 -4.96 12.84 13.29
N LEU A 150 -6.18 12.68 12.77
CA LEU A 150 -7.35 13.41 13.29
C LEU A 150 -8.16 12.63 14.34
N ASN A 151 -7.77 11.39 14.63
CA ASN A 151 -8.49 10.49 15.52
C ASN A 151 -10.01 10.36 15.21
N ALA A 152 -10.37 10.45 13.92
CA ALA A 152 -11.75 10.29 13.49
C ALA A 152 -12.23 8.84 13.72
N PRO A 153 -13.52 8.62 14.03
CA PRO A 153 -14.07 7.30 14.34
C PRO A 153 -14.30 6.42 13.09
N VAL A 154 -13.37 6.42 12.14
CA VAL A 154 -13.46 5.68 10.87
C VAL A 154 -12.74 4.31 10.91
N GLY A 155 -12.06 3.96 12.02
CA GLY A 155 -11.14 2.82 12.09
C GLY A 155 -11.71 1.48 11.63
N LYS A 156 -12.93 1.11 12.08
CA LYS A 156 -13.58 -0.14 11.64
C LYS A 156 -13.88 -0.15 10.15
N PHE A 157 -14.40 0.97 9.63
CA PHE A 157 -14.66 1.13 8.20
C PHE A 157 -13.35 1.05 7.39
N THR A 158 -12.30 1.73 7.84
CA THR A 158 -10.96 1.65 7.24
C THR A 158 -10.47 0.21 7.18
N GLY A 159 -10.63 -0.56 8.27
CA GLY A 159 -10.23 -1.97 8.32
C GLY A 159 -10.92 -2.83 7.26
N ILE A 160 -12.25 -2.71 7.13
CA ILE A 160 -13.03 -3.41 6.09
C ILE A 160 -12.58 -2.98 4.69
N TYR A 161 -12.44 -1.67 4.49
CA TYR A 161 -12.08 -1.09 3.21
C TYR A 161 -10.74 -1.64 2.72
N ILE A 162 -9.70 -1.62 3.56
CA ILE A 162 -8.35 -2.07 3.15
C ILE A 162 -8.26 -3.57 2.93
N ILE A 163 -9.05 -4.39 3.63
CA ILE A 163 -9.18 -5.82 3.32
C ILE A 163 -9.73 -6.01 1.91
N ILE A 164 -10.85 -5.35 1.59
CA ILE A 164 -11.52 -5.50 0.30
C ILE A 164 -10.61 -5.02 -0.83
N ILE A 165 -10.05 -3.81 -0.72
CA ILE A 165 -9.18 -3.29 -1.78
C ILE A 165 -7.87 -4.05 -1.86
N GLY A 166 -7.33 -4.57 -0.74
CA GLY A 166 -6.13 -5.39 -0.76
C GLY A 166 -6.32 -6.69 -1.54
N ILE A 167 -7.49 -7.32 -1.44
CA ILE A 167 -7.83 -8.50 -2.25
C ILE A 167 -7.98 -8.11 -3.72
N ILE A 168 -8.83 -7.10 -4.01
CA ILE A 168 -9.23 -6.76 -5.39
C ILE A 168 -8.08 -6.13 -6.18
N THR A 169 -7.25 -5.32 -5.53
CA THR A 169 -6.21 -4.53 -6.21
C THR A 169 -4.79 -5.08 -6.04
N CYS A 170 -4.57 -6.01 -5.11
CA CYS A 170 -3.24 -6.57 -4.87
C CYS A 170 -3.23 -8.10 -5.07
N SER A 171 -3.95 -8.85 -4.22
CA SER A 171 -3.89 -10.31 -4.22
C SER A 171 -4.40 -10.92 -5.52
N TYR A 172 -5.57 -10.49 -6.00
CA TYR A 172 -6.16 -11.02 -7.23
C TYR A 172 -5.30 -10.70 -8.47
N PRO A 173 -4.87 -9.44 -8.72
CA PRO A 173 -3.99 -9.13 -9.85
C PRO A 173 -2.65 -9.88 -9.81
N ALA A 174 -2.07 -10.08 -8.61
CA ALA A 174 -0.85 -10.86 -8.46
C ALA A 174 -1.05 -12.33 -8.84
N LEU A 175 -2.12 -12.97 -8.34
CA LEU A 175 -2.43 -14.37 -8.67
C LEU A 175 -2.76 -14.54 -10.16
N ALA A 176 -3.58 -13.65 -10.71
CA ALA A 176 -3.90 -13.64 -12.14
C ALA A 176 -2.62 -13.55 -12.98
N HIS A 177 -1.65 -12.70 -12.59
CA HIS A 177 -0.37 -12.63 -13.28
C HIS A 177 0.47 -13.91 -13.14
N PHE A 178 0.61 -14.46 -11.93
CA PHE A 178 1.41 -15.67 -11.69
C PHE A 178 0.90 -16.88 -12.45
N GLN A 179 -0.41 -16.96 -12.69
CA GLN A 179 -1.04 -18.04 -13.43
C GLN A 179 -1.24 -17.72 -14.92
N ALA A 180 -0.59 -16.70 -15.46
CA ALA A 180 -0.74 -16.23 -16.84
C ALA A 180 -2.21 -15.99 -17.25
N GLY A 181 -3.03 -15.49 -16.32
CA GLY A 181 -4.44 -15.18 -16.52
C GLY A 181 -5.41 -16.35 -16.40
N LYS A 182 -4.97 -17.54 -15.97
CA LYS A 182 -5.87 -18.70 -15.78
C LYS A 182 -6.84 -18.54 -14.60
N THR A 183 -6.54 -17.67 -13.63
CA THR A 183 -7.48 -17.29 -12.57
C THR A 183 -8.49 -16.26 -13.09
N GLY A 184 -9.78 -16.63 -13.13
CA GLY A 184 -10.84 -15.79 -13.70
C GLY A 184 -11.27 -16.14 -15.11
N GLN A 185 -10.78 -17.25 -15.69
CA GLN A 185 -11.43 -17.91 -16.82
C GLN A 185 -12.60 -18.74 -16.30
N TRP A 186 -13.78 -18.11 -16.21
CA TRP A 186 -15.07 -18.79 -16.16
C TRP A 186 -15.75 -18.60 -17.51
#